data_AF-A0A397Q347-F1
#
_entry.id   AF-A0A397Q347-F1
#
_cell.length_a   1.000
_cell.length_b   1.000
_cell.length_c   1.000
_cell.angle_alpha   90.00
_cell.angle_beta   90.00
_cell.angle_gamma   90.00
#
_symmetry.space_group_name_H-M   'P 1'
#
loop_
_entity.id
_entity.type
_entity.pdbx_description
1 polymer ?
#
loop_
_entity_poly.entity_id
_entity_poly.type
_entity_poly.pdbx_seq_one_letter_code
_entity_poly.pdbx_strand_id
1 'polypeptide(L)'
;MLAAVPWIAVALIVYDIAVFGFAGAGVAGAQAVMQSEIVTIPLMSGARWSLGVGDAIVLLTLVFLFVELMKAARRRGISITDQALSTIILIICVIQFLMVEKAATSVFLFITVAAFIDVIAGFFIALRPARRTSKPQARASQEASSWPSDTATQGSQLGQGSHG
;
A
#
# COMPACT_ATOMS: atom_id res chain seq x y z
N MET A 1 6.96 13.42 -5.30
CA MET A 1 5.79 14.07 -4.69
C MET A 1 4.47 13.57 -5.30
N LEU A 2 4.37 13.30 -6.60
CA LEU A 2 3.16 12.74 -7.27
C LEU A 2 3.05 11.20 -7.29
N ALA A 3 3.97 10.46 -6.66
CA ALA A 3 4.06 9.00 -6.75
C ALA A 3 3.26 8.23 -5.67
N ALA A 4 2.45 8.93 -4.87
CA ALA A 4 1.69 8.38 -3.74
C ALA A 4 0.17 8.57 -3.90
N VAL A 5 -0.31 8.76 -5.14
CA VAL A 5 -1.76 8.80 -5.38
C VAL A 5 -2.32 7.38 -5.20
N PRO A 6 -3.38 7.18 -4.39
CA PRO A 6 -4.07 5.90 -4.30
C PRO A 6 -4.71 5.59 -5.65
N TRP A 7 -4.36 4.46 -6.26
CA TRP A 7 -4.96 4.02 -7.52
C TRP A 7 -6.44 3.72 -7.36
N ILE A 8 -6.90 3.40 -6.14
CA ILE A 8 -8.33 3.27 -5.84
C ILE A 8 -9.08 4.59 -6.08
N ALA A 9 -8.44 5.75 -5.94
CA ALA A 9 -9.06 7.03 -6.27
C ALA A 9 -9.45 7.12 -7.76
N VAL A 10 -8.68 6.49 -8.65
CA VAL A 10 -9.01 6.44 -10.08
C VAL A 10 -10.26 5.60 -10.32
N ALA A 11 -10.39 4.44 -9.66
CA ALA A 11 -11.60 3.63 -9.73
C ALA A 11 -12.84 4.39 -9.21
N LEU A 12 -12.69 5.13 -8.11
CA LEU A 12 -13.75 5.98 -7.57
C LEU A 12 -14.21 7.04 -8.59
N ILE A 13 -13.26 7.77 -9.18
CA ILE A 13 -13.55 8.80 -10.19
C ILE A 13 -14.24 8.19 -11.42
N VAL A 14 -13.80 7.02 -11.87
CA VAL A 14 -14.42 6.32 -13.01
C VAL A 14 -15.89 5.97 -12.71
N TYR A 15 -16.19 5.47 -11.51
CA TYR A 15 -17.56 5.22 -11.09
C TYR A 15 -18.40 6.49 -11.07
N ASP A 16 -17.86 7.57 -10.50
CA ASP A 16 -18.57 8.85 -10.42
C ASP A 16 -18.86 9.41 -11.81
N ILE A 17 -17.90 9.36 -12.74
CA ILE A 17 -18.13 9.77 -14.12
C ILE A 17 -19.22 8.92 -14.76
N ALA A 18 -19.22 7.60 -14.56
CA ALA A 18 -20.24 6.72 -15.11
C ALA A 18 -21.65 7.09 -14.60
N VAL A 19 -21.81 7.30 -13.29
CA VAL A 19 -23.12 7.49 -12.67
C VAL A 19 -23.61 8.94 -12.71
N PHE A 20 -22.73 9.92 -12.61
CA PHE A 20 -23.12 11.33 -12.71
C PHE A 20 -23.16 11.83 -14.16
N GLY A 21 -22.38 11.23 -15.06
CA GLY A 21 -22.37 11.59 -16.48
C GLY A 21 -23.45 10.91 -17.31
N PHE A 22 -23.78 9.65 -17.02
CA PHE A 22 -24.62 8.84 -17.91
C PHE A 22 -25.88 8.27 -17.25
N ALA A 23 -26.00 8.31 -15.92
CA ALA A 23 -27.16 7.74 -15.24
C ALA A 23 -28.29 8.75 -15.04
N GLY A 24 -29.53 8.28 -15.23
CA GLY A 24 -30.74 9.00 -14.85
C GLY A 24 -30.83 9.30 -13.35
N ALA A 25 -31.93 9.94 -12.93
CA ALA A 25 -32.13 10.34 -11.55
C ALA A 25 -32.25 9.15 -10.59
N GLY A 26 -31.78 9.36 -9.36
CA GLY A 26 -31.90 8.41 -8.26
C GLY A 26 -31.09 7.12 -8.43
N VAL A 27 -31.41 6.17 -7.56
CA VAL A 27 -30.79 4.83 -7.51
C VAL A 27 -30.99 4.10 -8.83
N ALA A 28 -32.24 3.95 -9.31
CA ALA A 28 -32.56 3.16 -10.51
C ALA A 28 -31.72 3.52 -11.76
N GLY A 29 -31.42 4.82 -11.97
CA GLY A 29 -30.53 5.25 -13.03
C GLY A 29 -29.11 4.68 -12.89
N ALA A 30 -28.53 4.71 -11.69
CA ALA A 30 -27.18 4.20 -11.43
C ALA A 30 -27.11 2.70 -11.71
N GLN A 31 -28.09 1.92 -11.25
CA GLN A 31 -28.20 0.49 -11.52
C GLN A 31 -28.31 0.20 -13.02
N ALA A 32 -29.09 0.99 -13.76
CA ALA A 32 -29.24 0.82 -15.21
C ALA A 32 -27.90 1.00 -15.96
N VAL A 33 -27.11 2.01 -15.58
CA VAL A 33 -25.76 2.19 -16.17
C VAL A 33 -24.86 1.03 -15.80
N MET A 34 -24.86 0.57 -14.54
CA MET A 34 -24.02 -0.56 -14.12
C MET A 34 -24.36 -1.87 -14.84
N GLN A 35 -25.63 -2.08 -15.19
CA GLN A 35 -26.11 -3.27 -15.91
C GLN A 35 -25.96 -3.16 -17.43
N SER A 36 -25.55 -2.01 -17.96
CA SER A 36 -25.40 -1.85 -19.41
C SER A 36 -24.28 -2.77 -19.93
N GLU A 37 -24.63 -3.61 -20.91
CA GLU A 37 -23.72 -4.57 -21.51
C GLU A 37 -22.70 -3.86 -22.41
N ILE A 38 -21.41 -4.18 -22.23
CA ILE A 38 -20.32 -3.71 -23.09
C ILE A 38 -20.00 -4.79 -24.14
N VAL A 39 -19.85 -6.03 -23.69
CA VAL A 39 -19.43 -7.17 -24.51
C VAL A 39 -20.26 -8.39 -24.15
N THR A 40 -20.78 -9.08 -25.15
CA THR A 40 -21.49 -10.35 -24.94
C THR A 40 -20.87 -11.44 -25.81
N ILE A 41 -20.40 -12.50 -25.16
CA ILE A 41 -19.67 -13.61 -25.78
C ILE A 41 -20.51 -14.89 -25.65
N PRO A 42 -20.84 -15.56 -26.76
CA PRO A 42 -21.43 -16.89 -26.70
C PRO A 42 -20.38 -17.91 -26.26
N LEU A 43 -20.70 -18.70 -25.23
CA LEU A 43 -19.82 -19.74 -24.71
C LEU A 43 -20.10 -21.08 -25.40
N MET A 44 -19.10 -21.97 -25.41
CA MET A 44 -19.24 -23.33 -25.97
C MET A 44 -20.24 -24.20 -25.19
N SER A 45 -20.62 -23.80 -23.98
CA SER A 45 -21.70 -24.41 -23.20
C SER A 45 -23.10 -24.07 -23.73
N GLY A 46 -23.22 -23.15 -24.69
CA GLY A 46 -24.49 -22.62 -25.19
C GLY A 46 -25.04 -21.43 -24.39
N ALA A 47 -24.41 -21.07 -23.27
CA ALA A 47 -24.75 -19.87 -22.50
C ALA A 47 -24.19 -18.59 -23.16
N ARG A 48 -24.81 -17.44 -22.87
CA ARG A 48 -24.28 -16.12 -23.24
C ARG A 48 -23.70 -15.48 -21.99
N TRP A 49 -22.40 -15.19 -22.01
CA TRP A 49 -21.77 -14.40 -20.96
C TRP A 49 -21.69 -12.94 -21.40
N SER A 50 -22.29 -12.06 -20.62
CA SER A 50 -22.27 -10.61 -20.83
C SER A 50 -21.39 -9.95 -19.78
N LEU A 51 -20.55 -9.02 -20.22
CA LEU A 51 -19.77 -8.14 -19.36
C LEU A 51 -20.45 -6.77 -19.33
N GLY A 52 -20.94 -6.38 -18.15
CA GLY A 52 -21.53 -5.07 -17.92
C GLY A 52 -20.50 -3.98 -17.61
N VAL A 53 -20.92 -2.72 -17.64
CA VAL A 53 -20.11 -1.58 -17.17
C VAL A 53 -19.70 -1.74 -15.71
N GLY A 54 -20.62 -2.20 -14.86
CA GLY A 54 -20.32 -2.46 -13.45
C GLY A 54 -19.22 -3.51 -13.29
N ASP A 55 -19.27 -4.60 -14.04
CA ASP A 55 -18.27 -5.66 -14.00
C ASP A 55 -16.90 -5.16 -14.45
N ALA A 56 -16.86 -4.33 -15.51
CA ALA A 56 -15.62 -3.73 -15.99
C ALA A 56 -14.99 -2.78 -14.95
N ILE A 57 -15.80 -1.97 -14.25
CA ILE A 57 -15.31 -1.09 -13.16
C ILE A 57 -14.79 -1.91 -11.99
N VAL A 58 -15.48 -2.99 -11.62
CA VAL A 58 -15.02 -3.92 -10.57
C VAL A 58 -13.68 -4.52 -10.98
N LEU A 59 -13.55 -5.09 -12.18
CA LEU A 59 -12.30 -5.64 -12.69
C LEU A 59 -11.16 -4.60 -12.66
N LEU A 60 -11.44 -3.37 -13.10
CA LEU A 60 -10.47 -2.26 -13.04
C LEU A 60 -10.04 -1.97 -11.59
N THR A 61 -10.99 -1.97 -10.66
CA THR A 61 -10.72 -1.76 -9.22
C THR A 61 -9.83 -2.87 -8.66
N LEU A 62 -10.08 -4.13 -9.02
CA LEU A 62 -9.23 -5.26 -8.62
C LEU A 62 -7.81 -5.11 -9.19
N VAL A 63 -7.66 -4.68 -10.44
CA VAL A 63 -6.35 -4.41 -11.05
C VAL A 63 -5.62 -3.29 -10.30
N PHE A 64 -6.31 -2.19 -9.97
CA PHE A 64 -5.72 -1.11 -9.19
C PHE A 64 -5.36 -1.52 -7.78
N LEU A 65 -6.19 -2.34 -7.11
CA LEU A 65 -5.87 -2.94 -5.82
C LEU A 65 -4.61 -3.81 -5.91
N PHE A 66 -4.45 -4.57 -6.99
CA PHE A 66 -3.24 -5.36 -7.22
C PHE A 66 -2.00 -4.48 -7.42
N VAL A 67 -2.12 -3.39 -8.16
CA VAL A 67 -1.03 -2.40 -8.35
C VAL A 67 -0.64 -1.77 -7.00
N GLU A 68 -1.61 -1.38 -6.18
CA GLU A 68 -1.38 -0.90 -4.81
C GLU A 68 -0.58 -1.92 -3.99
N LEU A 69 -1.01 -3.19 -4.02
CA LEU A 69 -0.35 -4.28 -3.29
C LEU A 69 1.11 -4.48 -3.75
N MET A 70 1.36 -4.45 -5.06
CA MET A 70 2.73 -4.53 -5.60
C MET A 70 3.60 -3.33 -5.20
N LYS A 71 3.02 -2.13 -5.21
CA LYS A 71 3.69 -0.88 -4.77
C LYS A 71 4.04 -0.98 -3.28
N ALA A 72 3.13 -1.52 -2.47
CA ALA A 72 3.29 -1.75 -1.05
C ALA A 72 4.45 -2.72 -0.75
N ALA A 73 4.62 -3.77 -1.56
CA ALA A 73 5.73 -4.72 -1.42
C ALA A 73 7.12 -4.14 -1.72
N ARG A 74 7.21 -3.07 -2.53
CA ARG A 74 8.49 -2.51 -3.03
C ARG A 74 9.04 -1.35 -2.18
N ARG A 75 8.21 -0.67 -1.38
CA ARG A 75 8.63 0.52 -0.62
C ARG A 75 9.44 0.12 0.63
N ARG A 76 10.70 0.58 0.71
CA ARG A 76 11.64 0.33 1.82
C ARG A 76 11.66 1.43 2.89
N GLY A 77 10.79 2.44 2.81
CA GLY A 77 10.73 3.56 3.76
C GLY A 77 9.29 3.90 4.17
N ILE A 78 9.11 4.33 5.41
CA ILE A 78 7.83 4.75 5.97
C ILE A 78 7.43 6.09 5.34
N SER A 79 6.35 6.12 4.56
CA SER A 79 5.73 7.35 4.09
C SER A 79 4.39 7.52 4.79
N ILE A 80 4.36 8.30 5.88
CA ILE A 80 3.13 8.58 6.65
C ILE A 80 2.06 9.23 5.75
N THR A 81 2.49 10.02 4.76
CA THR A 81 1.61 10.69 3.81
C THR A 81 0.85 9.70 2.91
N ASP A 82 1.47 8.58 2.53
CA ASP A 82 0.82 7.56 1.68
C ASP A 82 -0.31 6.87 2.44
N GLN A 83 -0.07 6.54 3.72
CA GLN A 83 -1.09 5.98 4.60
C GLN A 83 -2.27 6.96 4.79
N ALA A 84 -1.98 8.24 5.00
CA ALA A 84 -3.01 9.25 5.22
C ALA A 84 -3.87 9.47 3.98
N LEU A 85 -3.27 9.49 2.78
CA LEU A 85 -4.01 9.65 1.51
C LEU A 85 -4.98 8.49 1.26
N SER A 86 -4.55 7.24 1.42
CA SER A 86 -5.44 6.08 1.30
C SER A 86 -6.56 6.10 2.34
N THR A 87 -6.26 6.55 3.56
CA THR A 87 -7.27 6.70 4.61
C THR A 87 -8.32 7.76 4.26
N ILE A 88 -7.90 8.88 3.67
CA ILE A 88 -8.82 9.93 3.20
C ILE A 88 -9.72 9.40 2.09
N ILE A 89 -9.18 8.67 1.12
CA ILE A 89 -9.99 8.07 0.04
C ILE A 89 -11.02 7.09 0.60
N LEU A 90 -10.63 6.25 1.58
CA LEU A 90 -11.58 5.38 2.27
C LEU A 90 -12.71 6.17 2.94
N ILE A 91 -12.39 7.27 3.64
CA ILE A 91 -13.39 8.13 4.28
C ILE A 91 -14.35 8.72 3.23
N ILE A 92 -13.82 9.21 2.11
CA ILE A 92 -14.63 9.73 0.99
C ILE A 92 -15.57 8.64 0.48
N CYS A 93 -15.07 7.42 0.24
CA CYS A 93 -15.90 6.30 -0.19
C CYS A 93 -17.02 6.02 0.81
N VAL A 94 -16.71 5.93 2.12
CA VAL A 94 -17.72 5.67 3.15
C VAL A 94 -18.78 6.78 3.20
N ILE A 95 -18.35 8.04 3.21
CA ILE A 95 -19.27 9.19 3.21
C ILE A 95 -20.15 9.15 1.98
N GLN A 96 -19.58 8.93 0.80
CA GLN A 96 -20.31 8.89 -0.46
C GLN A 96 -21.28 7.71 -0.51
N PHE A 97 -20.90 6.52 -0.05
CA PHE A 97 -21.80 5.37 0.05
C PHE A 97 -23.03 5.64 0.93
N LEU A 98 -22.84 6.39 2.02
CA LEU A 98 -23.90 6.68 2.99
C LEU A 98 -24.75 7.90 2.62
N MET A 99 -24.17 8.89 1.93
CA MET A 99 -24.83 10.17 1.64
C MET A 99 -25.38 10.26 0.22
N VAL A 100 -24.88 9.47 -0.73
CA VAL A 100 -25.24 9.57 -2.14
C VAL A 100 -26.12 8.40 -2.55
N GLU A 101 -27.37 8.68 -2.92
CA GLU A 101 -28.33 7.66 -3.39
C GLU A 101 -27.76 6.84 -4.56
N LYS A 102 -27.13 7.53 -5.52
CA LYS A 102 -26.46 6.95 -6.69
C LYS A 102 -25.29 6.01 -6.33
N ALA A 103 -24.77 6.03 -5.10
CA ALA A 103 -23.72 5.13 -4.62
C ALA A 103 -24.28 3.83 -4.02
N ALA A 104 -25.60 3.67 -3.90
CA ALA A 104 -26.25 2.46 -3.40
C ALA A 104 -26.22 1.31 -4.44
N THR A 105 -25.03 0.94 -4.91
CA THR A 105 -24.78 -0.16 -5.86
C THR A 105 -23.73 -1.11 -5.30
N SER A 106 -23.79 -2.39 -5.71
CA SER A 106 -22.77 -3.39 -5.34
C SER A 106 -21.38 -3.02 -5.88
N VAL A 107 -21.31 -2.34 -7.02
CA VAL A 107 -20.06 -1.89 -7.62
C VAL A 107 -19.35 -0.87 -6.72
N PHE A 108 -20.09 0.13 -6.21
CA PHE A 108 -19.52 1.11 -5.29
C PHE A 108 -19.07 0.47 -3.97
N LEU A 109 -19.83 -0.53 -3.49
CA LEU A 109 -19.43 -1.31 -2.31
C LEU A 109 -18.10 -2.03 -2.54
N PHE A 110 -17.86 -2.63 -3.71
CA PHE A 110 -16.58 -3.26 -4.03
C PHE A 110 -15.42 -2.25 -4.09
N ILE A 111 -15.64 -1.05 -4.62
CA ILE A 111 -14.65 0.05 -4.58
C ILE A 111 -14.33 0.43 -3.13
N THR A 112 -15.35 0.55 -2.29
CA THR A 112 -15.20 0.88 -0.87
C THR A 112 -14.42 -0.20 -0.12
N VAL A 113 -14.73 -1.48 -0.37
CA VAL A 113 -14.01 -2.62 0.21
C VAL A 113 -12.56 -2.66 -0.28
N ALA A 114 -12.31 -2.37 -1.56
CA ALA A 114 -10.94 -2.29 -2.08
C ALA A 114 -10.14 -1.16 -1.41
N ALA A 115 -10.74 0.03 -1.20
CA ALA A 115 -10.13 1.12 -0.44
C ALA A 115 -9.81 0.70 1.00
N PHE A 116 -10.71 -0.07 1.62
CA PHE A 116 -10.52 -0.59 2.98
C PHE A 116 -9.35 -1.59 3.06
N ILE A 117 -9.27 -2.52 2.11
CA ILE A 117 -8.16 -3.47 2.00
C ILE A 117 -6.83 -2.75 1.81
N ASP A 118 -6.79 -1.68 1.01
CA ASP A 118 -5.59 -0.87 0.79
C ASP A 118 -5.07 -0.24 2.09
N VAL A 119 -5.95 0.37 2.89
CA VAL A 119 -5.59 0.97 4.19
C VAL A 119 -5.01 -0.07 5.16
N ILE A 120 -5.58 -1.28 5.18
CA ILE A 120 -5.09 -2.40 5.99
C ILE A 120 -3.70 -2.84 5.52
N ALA A 121 -3.50 -2.99 4.21
CA ALA A 121 -2.21 -3.37 3.65
C ALA A 121 -1.11 -2.35 3.99
N GLY A 122 -1.43 -1.05 3.90
CA GLY A 122 -0.54 0.03 4.32
C GLY A 122 -0.17 -0.03 5.81
N PHE A 123 -1.16 -0.30 6.68
CA PHE A 123 -0.94 -0.45 8.12
C PHE A 123 -0.01 -1.64 8.44
N PHE A 124 -0.20 -2.80 7.81
CA PHE A 124 0.65 -3.98 8.03
C PHE A 124 2.13 -3.74 7.65
N ILE A 125 2.40 -2.89 6.67
CA ILE A 125 3.77 -2.56 6.26
C ILE A 125 4.44 -1.61 7.26
N ALA A 126 3.70 -0.64 7.79
CA ALA A 126 4.20 0.30 8.78
C ALA A 126 4.64 -0.41 10.08
N LEU A 127 4.05 -1.57 10.39
CA LEU A 127 4.32 -2.32 11.62
C LEU A 127 5.57 -3.21 11.58
N ARG A 128 6.31 -3.27 10.45
CA ARG A 128 7.50 -4.12 10.34
C ARG A 128 8.61 -3.64 11.29
N PRO A 129 9.07 -4.47 12.25
CA PRO A 129 10.13 -4.08 13.16
C PRO A 129 11.41 -3.73 12.40
N ALA A 130 11.97 -2.56 12.66
CA ALA A 130 13.30 -2.22 12.19
C ALA A 130 14.27 -3.24 12.77
N ARG A 131 14.77 -4.17 11.95
CA ARG A 131 15.86 -5.06 12.33
C ARG A 131 17.09 -4.17 12.57
N ARG A 132 17.25 -3.71 13.80
CA ARG A 132 18.46 -3.03 14.28
C ARG A 132 19.58 -4.05 14.15
N THR A 133 20.32 -3.97 13.04
CA THR A 133 21.56 -4.71 12.90
C THR A 133 22.47 -4.25 14.03
N SER A 134 22.77 -5.22 14.87
CA SER A 134 23.49 -5.10 16.10
C SER A 134 24.90 -4.57 15.78
N LYS A 135 25.22 -3.36 16.26
CA LYS A 135 26.60 -2.85 16.37
C LYS A 135 27.45 -3.38 17.55
N PRO A 136 27.18 -4.49 18.28
CA PRO A 136 28.13 -5.00 19.29
C PRO A 136 29.52 -5.31 18.71
N GLN A 137 29.58 -5.81 17.46
CA GLN A 137 30.85 -6.21 16.83
C GLN A 137 31.79 -5.03 16.57
N ALA A 138 31.26 -3.87 16.16
CA ALA A 138 32.07 -2.70 15.83
C ALA A 138 32.76 -2.09 17.07
N ARG A 139 32.10 -2.15 18.23
CA ARG A 139 32.66 -1.69 19.50
C ARG A 139 33.71 -2.66 20.06
N ALA A 140 33.46 -3.97 19.95
CA ALA A 140 34.40 -5.01 20.38
C ALA A 140 35.71 -5.00 19.57
N SER A 141 35.64 -4.75 18.25
CA SER A 141 36.84 -4.62 17.42
C SER A 141 37.63 -3.33 17.70
N GLN A 142 36.95 -2.23 18.08
CA GLN A 142 37.60 -0.99 18.48
C GLN A 142 38.32 -1.13 19.83
N GLU A 143 37.67 -1.72 20.83
CA GLU A 143 38.26 -1.97 22.15
C GLU A 143 39.47 -2.91 22.05
N ALA A 144 39.39 -3.99 21.24
CA ALA A 144 40.51 -4.90 21.00
C ALA A 144 41.70 -4.24 20.29
N SER A 145 41.46 -3.28 19.38
CA SER A 145 42.52 -2.53 18.70
C SER A 145 43.18 -1.44 19.55
N SER A 146 42.53 -1.05 20.66
CA SER A 146 43.02 0.01 21.56
C SER A 146 43.87 -0.51 22.73
N TRP A 147 44.12 -1.83 22.78
CA TRP A 147 44.93 -2.43 23.84
C TRP A 147 46.40 -1.97 23.74
N PRO A 148 47.00 -1.37 24.79
CA PRO A 148 48.37 -0.86 24.72
C PRO A 148 49.40 -1.99 24.65
N SER A 149 50.14 -2.07 23.53
CA SER A 149 51.26 -3.00 23.33
C SER A 149 52.53 -2.65 24.10
N ASP A 150 52.59 -1.46 24.72
CA ASP A 150 53.83 -0.89 25.27
C ASP A 150 54.16 -1.36 26.70
N THR A 151 53.27 -2.14 27.33
CA THR A 151 53.48 -2.65 28.69
C THR A 151 54.50 -3.79 28.77
N ALA A 152 54.87 -4.42 27.64
CA ALA A 152 55.85 -5.50 27.61
C ALA A 152 57.31 -5.02 27.57
N THR A 153 57.57 -3.75 27.20
CA THR A 153 58.95 -3.25 26.97
C THR A 153 59.49 -2.38 28.09
N GLN A 154 58.65 -1.89 29.01
CA GLN A 154 59.11 -1.08 30.16
C GLN A 154 59.65 -1.90 31.34
N GLY A 155 59.34 -3.20 31.42
CA GLY A 155 59.79 -4.05 32.54
C GLY A 155 61.25 -4.54 32.47
N SER A 156 61.90 -4.50 31.29
CA SER A 156 63.25 -5.07 31.11
C SER A 156 64.40 -4.08 31.26
N GLN A 157 64.11 -2.77 31.39
CA GLN A 157 65.12 -1.71 31.48
C GLN A 157 65.46 -1.30 32.92
N LEU A 158 64.72 -1.78 33.93
CA LEU A 158 64.95 -1.43 35.34
C LEU A 158 65.89 -2.40 36.09
N GLY A 159 66.51 -3.36 35.38
CA GLY A 159 67.35 -4.42 35.98
C GLY A 159 68.85 -4.34 35.70
N GLN A 160 69.34 -3.37 34.93
CA GLN A 160 70.77 -3.26 34.57
C GLN A 160 71.31 -1.87 34.94
N GLY A 161 71.78 -1.71 36.18
CA GLY A 161 72.47 -0.49 36.57
C GLY A 161 72.63 -0.31 38.07
N SER A 162 73.36 -1.21 38.75
CA SER A 162 73.95 -0.93 40.08
C SER A 162 74.96 -2.03 40.48
N HIS A 163 76.07 -2.12 39.77
CA HIS A 163 77.32 -2.70 40.31
C HIS A 163 78.49 -1.93 39.71
N GLY A 164 79.26 -1.27 40.57
CA GLY A 164 80.44 -0.47 40.22
C GLY A 164 80.61 0.71 41.16
#